data_AF-A0A960ZH94-F1
#
_entry.id   AF-A0A960ZH94-F1
#
_cell.length_a   1.000
_cell.length_b   1.000
_cell.length_c   1.000
_cell.angle_alpha   90.00
_cell.angle_beta   90.00
_cell.angle_gamma   90.00
#
_symmetry.space_group_name_H-M   'P 1'
#
loop_
_entity.id
_entity.type
_entity.pdbx_description
1 polymer ?
#
loop_
_entity_poly.entity_id
_entity_poly.type
_entity_poly.pdbx_seq_one_letter_code
_entity_poly.pdbx_strand_id
1 'polypeptide(L)'
;HADPNLGNFGFLEDGSVVLYDFGQVKEIPRELRYRYIEIIEAAVENNVPRLQEILYQTGMKDMKHDVPLPLQFIEDHLIVMEPVLSGRVATIDHKAGIVSALLELGQKYWDLSRRITFPAGIVFIQRTLVGLLGNISSLAPTGPWGKILRTVTEEAASKK
;
A
#
# COMPACT_ATOMS: atom_id res chain seq x y z
N HIS A 1 -12.80 -3.25 4.83
CA HIS A 1 -13.59 -2.35 3.96
C HIS A 1 -12.71 -1.93 2.80
N ALA A 2 -13.21 -1.96 1.58
CA ALA A 2 -12.39 -1.67 0.39
C ALA A 2 -13.00 -0.68 -0.59
N ASP A 3 -14.12 -0.07 -0.21
CA ASP A 3 -14.52 1.17 -0.85
C ASP A 3 -13.81 2.32 -0.13
N PRO A 4 -12.82 2.97 -0.77
CA PRO A 4 -12.10 4.06 -0.14
C PRO A 4 -12.97 5.31 0.07
N ASN A 5 -14.16 5.42 -0.53
CA ASN A 5 -14.99 6.61 -0.53
C ASN A 5 -15.15 7.26 0.86
N LEU A 6 -14.77 8.54 0.98
CA LEU A 6 -14.87 9.32 2.21
C LEU A 6 -16.32 9.46 2.72
N GLY A 7 -17.31 9.41 1.84
CA GLY A 7 -18.73 9.43 2.22
C GLY A 7 -19.16 8.24 3.09
N ASN A 8 -18.35 7.18 3.15
CA ASN A 8 -18.59 6.04 4.02
C ASN A 8 -18.20 6.31 5.49
N PHE A 9 -17.54 7.44 5.79
CA PHE A 9 -17.03 7.75 7.13
C PHE A 9 -17.72 8.98 7.73
N GLY A 10 -18.15 8.86 8.99
CA GLY A 10 -18.60 9.97 9.82
C GLY A 10 -17.63 10.18 10.98
N PHE A 11 -17.26 11.42 11.25
CA PHE A 11 -16.40 11.78 12.38
C PHE A 11 -17.26 12.43 13.46
N LEU A 12 -17.29 11.84 14.66
CA LEU A 12 -18.07 12.34 15.79
C LEU A 12 -17.22 13.29 16.66
N GLU A 13 -17.89 14.13 17.46
CA GLU A 13 -17.23 15.10 18.34
C GLU A 13 -16.35 14.45 19.41
N ASP A 14 -16.66 13.22 19.81
CA ASP A 14 -15.88 12.43 20.76
C ASP A 14 -14.63 11.76 20.15
N GLY A 15 -14.38 11.99 18.85
CA GLY A 15 -13.26 11.43 18.11
C GLY A 15 -13.49 10.02 17.56
N SER A 16 -14.67 9.43 17.77
CA SER A 16 -15.02 8.15 17.14
C SER A 16 -15.33 8.32 15.65
N VAL A 17 -15.13 7.23 14.90
CA VAL A 17 -15.39 7.18 13.46
C VAL A 17 -16.50 6.16 13.19
N VAL A 18 -17.58 6.60 12.55
CA VAL A 18 -18.67 5.77 12.08
C VAL A 18 -18.37 5.30 10.65
N LEU A 19 -18.51 4.00 10.40
CA LEU A 19 -18.44 3.43 9.06
C LEU A 19 -19.86 3.08 8.60
N TYR A 20 -20.35 3.76 7.55
CA TYR A 20 -21.73 3.64 7.09
C TYR A 20 -21.97 2.49 6.10
N ASP A 21 -20.97 2.17 5.26
CA ASP A 21 -21.13 1.20 4.18
C ASP A 21 -20.18 0.00 4.32
N PHE A 22 -20.74 -1.20 4.21
CA PHE A 22 -20.04 -2.49 4.24
C PHE A 22 -20.23 -3.30 2.93
N GLY A 23 -20.80 -2.71 1.88
CA GLY A 23 -21.08 -3.35 0.60
C GLY A 23 -19.85 -3.83 -0.17
N GLN A 24 -18.66 -3.32 0.17
CA GLN A 24 -17.36 -3.75 -0.39
C GLN A 24 -16.44 -4.39 0.66
N VAL A 25 -17.01 -5.15 1.60
CA VAL A 25 -16.22 -6.05 2.44
C VAL A 25 -15.77 -7.26 1.62
N LYS A 26 -14.48 -7.62 1.71
CA LYS A 26 -13.95 -8.86 1.16
C LYS A 26 -13.24 -9.64 2.26
N GLU A 27 -13.35 -10.95 2.15
CA GLU A 27 -12.53 -11.87 2.91
C GLU A 27 -11.14 -11.95 2.25
N ILE A 28 -10.10 -11.68 3.04
CA ILE A 28 -8.72 -11.82 2.59
C ILE A 28 -8.24 -13.22 3.02
N PRO A 29 -7.89 -14.10 2.07
CA PRO A 29 -7.38 -15.43 2.40
C PRO A 29 -6.18 -15.34 3.34
N ARG A 30 -6.10 -16.29 4.28
CA ARG A 30 -5.05 -16.35 5.30
C ARG A 30 -3.65 -16.27 4.71
N GLU A 31 -3.40 -17.01 3.63
CA GLU A 31 -2.11 -17.00 2.93
C GLU A 31 -1.78 -15.62 2.36
N LEU A 32 -2.76 -14.97 1.71
CA LEU A 32 -2.57 -13.64 1.15
C LEU A 32 -2.30 -12.60 2.25
N ARG A 33 -2.95 -12.71 3.41
CA ARG A 33 -2.68 -11.85 4.57
C ARG A 33 -1.22 -11.94 5.00
N TYR A 34 -0.68 -13.14 5.19
CA TYR A 34 0.71 -13.32 5.60
C TYR A 34 1.71 -12.85 4.54
N ARG A 35 1.45 -13.12 3.26
CA ARG A 35 2.27 -12.58 2.16
C ARG A 35 2.28 -11.06 2.15
N TYR A 36 1.14 -10.42 2.44
CA TYR A 36 1.06 -8.96 2.49
C TYR A 36 1.81 -8.38 3.69
N ILE A 37 1.78 -9.06 4.84
CA ILE A 37 2.60 -8.74 6.01
C ILE A 37 4.09 -8.78 5.65
N GLU A 38 4.55 -9.85 4.98
CA GLU A 38 5.94 -9.98 4.53
C GLU A 38 6.36 -8.84 3.58
N ILE A 39 5.47 -8.42 2.66
CA ILE A 39 5.70 -7.28 1.75
C ILE A 39 5.90 -5.99 2.56
N ILE A 40 5.01 -5.72 3.53
CA ILE A 40 5.09 -4.51 4.36
C ILE A 40 6.36 -4.51 5.21
N GLU A 41 6.70 -5.64 5.84
CA GLU A 41 7.92 -5.76 6.64
C GLU A 41 9.17 -5.50 5.81
N ALA A 42 9.29 -6.14 4.65
CA ALA A 42 10.43 -5.94 3.76
C ALA A 42 10.52 -4.48 3.27
N ALA A 43 9.39 -3.82 3.01
CA ALA A 43 9.33 -2.40 2.64
C ALA A 43 9.77 -1.48 3.80
N VAL A 44 9.31 -1.75 5.03
CA VAL A 44 9.70 -0.98 6.23
C VAL A 44 11.17 -1.17 6.58
N GLU A 45 11.72 -2.37 6.38
CA GLU A 45 13.14 -2.67 6.53
C GLU A 45 14.00 -2.10 5.39
N ASN A 46 13.38 -1.54 4.35
CA ASN A 46 14.03 -1.12 3.11
C ASN A 46 14.89 -2.23 2.46
N ASN A 47 14.43 -3.48 2.58
CA ASN A 47 15.13 -4.66 2.09
C ASN A 47 14.67 -5.00 0.66
N VAL A 48 15.21 -4.27 -0.31
CA VAL A 48 14.83 -4.36 -1.73
C VAL A 48 14.94 -5.78 -2.30
N PRO A 49 16.04 -6.55 -2.07
CA PRO A 49 16.14 -7.91 -2.60
C PRO A 49 15.08 -8.86 -2.01
N ARG A 50 14.84 -8.79 -0.69
CA ARG A 50 13.79 -9.56 -0.02
C ARG A 50 12.42 -9.20 -0.58
N LEU A 51 12.15 -7.91 -0.76
CA LEU A 51 10.88 -7.44 -1.31
C LEU A 51 10.68 -7.91 -2.76
N GLN A 52 11.71 -7.88 -3.59
CA GLN A 52 11.66 -8.41 -4.97
C GLN A 52 11.29 -9.89 -4.98
N GLU A 53 11.94 -10.68 -4.13
CA GLU A 53 11.67 -12.12 -4.04
C GLU A 53 10.22 -12.39 -3.62
N ILE A 54 9.72 -11.71 -2.58
CA ILE A 54 8.33 -11.87 -2.12
C ILE A 54 7.33 -11.45 -3.21
N LEU A 55 7.56 -10.33 -3.89
CA LEU A 55 6.70 -9.88 -4.99
C LEU A 55 6.67 -10.93 -6.12
N TYR A 56 7.82 -11.50 -6.48
CA TYR A 56 7.88 -12.55 -7.49
C TYR A 56 7.14 -13.83 -7.04
N GLN A 57 7.37 -14.29 -5.80
CA GLN A 57 6.70 -15.46 -5.22
C GLN A 57 5.17 -15.30 -5.11
N THR A 58 4.70 -14.06 -4.91
CA THR A 58 3.26 -13.76 -4.89
C THR A 58 2.64 -13.65 -6.28
N GLY A 59 3.45 -13.72 -7.34
CA GLY A 59 3.02 -13.67 -8.74
C GLY A 59 3.07 -12.27 -9.36
N MET A 60 3.62 -11.28 -8.66
CA MET A 60 3.85 -9.93 -9.20
C MET A 60 5.18 -9.87 -9.95
N LYS A 61 5.11 -9.95 -11.29
CA LYS A 61 6.27 -10.20 -12.18
C LYS A 61 6.09 -9.58 -13.56
N ASP A 62 7.18 -9.43 -14.32
CA ASP A 62 7.10 -9.03 -15.74
C ASP A 62 6.58 -10.22 -16.56
N MET A 63 5.34 -10.11 -17.04
CA MET A 63 4.63 -11.17 -17.77
C MET A 63 5.31 -11.56 -19.08
N LYS A 64 6.08 -10.64 -19.70
CA LYS A 64 6.68 -10.89 -21.02
C LYS A 64 7.88 -11.84 -20.92
N HIS A 65 8.62 -11.76 -19.82
CA HIS A 65 9.86 -12.49 -19.64
C HIS A 65 9.77 -13.55 -18.53
N ASP A 66 8.69 -13.54 -17.75
CA ASP A 66 8.49 -14.39 -16.57
C ASP A 66 9.62 -14.23 -15.53
N VAL A 67 10.00 -12.99 -15.27
CA VAL A 67 11.11 -12.63 -14.36
C VAL A 67 10.66 -11.68 -13.25
N PRO A 68 11.40 -11.60 -12.13
CA PRO A 68 11.14 -10.62 -11.09
C PRO A 68 11.14 -9.18 -11.60
N LEU A 69 10.41 -8.30 -10.90
CA LEU A 69 10.44 -6.87 -11.20
C LEU A 69 11.85 -6.31 -10.97
N PRO A 70 12.35 -5.35 -11.78
CA PRO A 70 13.68 -4.78 -11.59
C PRO A 70 13.88 -4.18 -10.19
N LEU A 71 15.07 -4.34 -9.59
CA LEU A 71 15.38 -3.77 -8.28
C LEU A 71 15.16 -2.26 -8.24
N GLN A 72 15.58 -1.54 -9.29
CA GLN A 72 15.39 -0.09 -9.40
C GLN A 72 13.91 0.30 -9.39
N PHE A 73 13.03 -0.50 -10.00
CA PHE A 73 11.59 -0.25 -9.95
C PHE A 73 11.10 -0.30 -8.50
N ILE A 74 11.55 -1.27 -7.71
CA ILE A 74 11.15 -1.43 -6.32
C ILE A 74 11.74 -0.31 -5.46
N GLU A 75 13.03 0.01 -5.61
CA GLU A 75 13.72 1.11 -4.92
C GLU A 75 13.00 2.44 -5.11
N ASP A 76 12.66 2.78 -6.36
CA ASP A 76 11.96 4.00 -6.69
C ASP A 76 10.59 4.10 -5.98
N HIS A 77 9.84 3.00 -5.92
CA HIS A 77 8.56 2.97 -5.20
C HIS A 77 8.76 3.11 -3.68
N LEU A 78 9.80 2.50 -3.10
CA LEU A 78 10.11 2.65 -1.68
C LEU A 78 10.51 4.08 -1.33
N ILE A 79 11.25 4.78 -2.19
CA ILE A 79 11.60 6.19 -2.01
C ILE A 79 10.34 7.05 -1.93
N VAL A 80 9.38 6.83 -2.85
CA VAL A 80 8.10 7.57 -2.84
C VAL A 80 7.26 7.25 -1.60
N MET A 81 7.31 6.01 -1.12
CA MET A 81 6.56 5.55 0.05
C MET A 81 7.24 5.81 1.39
N GLU A 82 8.47 6.36 1.40
CA GLU A 82 9.25 6.62 2.61
C GLU A 82 8.49 7.36 3.72
N PRO A 83 7.67 8.40 3.43
CA PRO A 83 6.92 9.11 4.47
C PRO A 83 5.90 8.23 5.21
N VAL A 84 5.44 7.15 4.57
CA VAL A 84 4.47 6.18 5.11
C VAL A 84 5.18 5.02 5.80
N LEU A 85 6.33 4.61 5.26
CA LEU A 85 7.09 3.45 5.74
C LEU A 85 8.00 3.78 6.91
N SER A 86 8.53 5.00 6.98
CA SER A 86 9.44 5.41 8.04
C SER A 86 8.70 5.61 9.37
N GLY A 87 9.40 5.40 10.48
CA GLY A 87 8.87 5.66 11.83
C GLY A 87 8.75 7.14 12.19
N ARG A 88 9.02 8.06 11.25
CA ARG A 88 8.98 9.51 11.46
C ARG A 88 7.56 10.02 11.39
N VAL A 89 7.35 11.20 11.97
CA VAL A 89 6.10 11.95 11.78
C VAL A 89 6.18 12.61 10.41
N ALA A 90 5.18 12.38 9.57
CA ALA A 90 5.08 12.98 8.25
C ALA A 90 3.65 13.45 7.97
N THR A 91 3.54 14.49 7.15
CA THR A 91 2.25 14.96 6.62
C THR A 91 2.00 14.30 5.27
N ILE A 92 0.84 13.66 5.11
CA ILE A 92 0.38 13.14 3.81
C ILE A 92 -0.63 14.14 3.26
N ASP A 93 -0.22 14.97 2.31
CA ASP A 93 -1.12 15.87 1.62
C ASP A 93 -0.87 15.82 0.09
N HIS A 94 -1.63 16.58 -0.68
CA HIS A 94 -1.39 16.70 -2.13
C HIS A 94 -0.07 17.41 -2.48
N LYS A 95 0.56 18.12 -1.54
CA LYS A 95 1.81 18.89 -1.73
C LYS A 95 3.06 18.08 -1.40
N ALA A 96 2.98 17.16 -0.43
CA ALA A 96 3.99 16.17 -0.06
C ALA A 96 4.27 15.22 -1.23
N GLY A 97 3.39 15.21 -2.24
CA GLY A 97 3.73 14.75 -3.57
C GLY A 97 3.71 13.24 -3.74
N ILE A 98 3.33 12.44 -2.73
CA ILE A 98 3.30 10.97 -2.84
C ILE A 98 2.42 10.53 -4.02
N VAL A 99 1.21 11.07 -4.13
CA VAL A 99 0.29 10.74 -5.24
C VAL A 99 0.87 11.19 -6.59
N SER A 100 1.44 12.39 -6.68
CA SER A 100 2.10 12.89 -7.91
C SER A 100 3.29 12.02 -8.29
N ALA A 101 4.14 11.69 -7.33
CA ALA A 101 5.33 10.88 -7.52
C ALA A 101 4.98 9.45 -7.95
N LEU A 102 3.90 8.86 -7.41
CA LEU A 102 3.39 7.59 -7.90
C LEU A 102 2.92 7.67 -9.37
N LEU A 103 2.28 8.78 -9.78
CA LEU A 103 1.91 9.00 -11.18
C LEU A 103 3.15 9.17 -12.08
N GLU A 104 4.16 9.91 -11.61
CA GLU A 104 5.44 10.09 -12.30
C GLU A 104 6.19 8.76 -12.44
N LEU A 105 6.21 7.90 -11.42
CA LEU A 105 6.75 6.54 -11.51
C LEU A 105 5.97 5.70 -12.54
N GLY A 106 4.64 5.83 -12.56
CA GLY A 106 3.80 5.19 -13.57
C GLY A 106 4.18 5.58 -15.00
N GLN A 107 4.54 6.86 -15.22
CA GLN A 107 5.04 7.35 -16.50
C GLN A 107 6.47 6.87 -16.78
N LYS A 108 7.39 6.98 -15.81
CA LYS A 108 8.78 6.51 -15.90
C LYS A 108 8.86 5.04 -16.29
N TYR A 109 7.99 4.22 -15.72
CA TYR A 109 7.92 2.77 -15.93
C TYR A 109 6.76 2.34 -16.84
N TRP A 110 6.24 3.24 -17.68
CA TRP A 110 5.04 2.99 -18.50
C TRP A 110 5.02 1.63 -19.20
N ASP A 111 6.10 1.31 -19.90
CA ASP A 111 6.22 0.05 -20.64
C ASP A 111 6.25 -1.16 -19.73
N LEU A 112 6.93 -1.08 -18.58
CA LEU A 112 6.98 -2.16 -17.59
C LEU A 112 5.62 -2.33 -16.92
N SER A 113 5.00 -1.24 -16.45
CA SER A 113 3.70 -1.24 -15.75
C SER A 113 2.60 -1.93 -16.54
N ARG A 114 2.61 -1.80 -17.88
CA ARG A 114 1.67 -2.49 -18.78
C ARG A 114 1.91 -4.01 -18.90
N ARG A 115 3.05 -4.50 -18.44
CA ARG A 115 3.47 -5.90 -18.48
C ARG A 115 3.55 -6.54 -17.09
N ILE A 116 3.27 -5.79 -16.02
CA ILE A 116 3.25 -6.38 -14.68
C ILE A 116 2.00 -7.25 -14.53
N THR A 117 2.22 -8.51 -14.17
CA THR A 117 1.13 -9.34 -13.67
C THR A 117 0.77 -8.86 -12.27
N PHE A 118 -0.51 -8.55 -12.04
CA PHE A 118 -1.01 -8.30 -10.69
C PHE A 118 -1.97 -9.42 -10.28
N PRO A 119 -1.62 -10.23 -9.27
CA PRO A 119 -2.53 -11.23 -8.71
C PRO A 119 -3.83 -10.58 -8.23
N ALA A 120 -4.97 -11.19 -8.54
CA ALA A 120 -6.29 -10.60 -8.26
C ALA A 120 -6.49 -10.17 -6.79
N GLY A 121 -5.95 -10.97 -5.85
CA GLY A 121 -5.99 -10.64 -4.43
C GLY A 121 -5.18 -9.39 -4.06
N ILE A 122 -4.03 -9.17 -4.71
CA ILE A 122 -3.16 -8.00 -4.47
C ILE A 122 -3.76 -6.75 -5.08
N VAL A 123 -4.32 -6.83 -6.30
CA VAL A 123 -4.97 -5.69 -6.99
C VAL A 123 -6.00 -5.02 -6.09
N PHE A 124 -6.82 -5.82 -5.43
CA PHE A 124 -7.89 -5.33 -4.57
C PHE A 124 -7.35 -4.54 -3.37
N ILE A 125 -6.34 -5.07 -2.68
CA ILE A 125 -5.69 -4.41 -1.54
C ILE A 125 -5.03 -3.11 -2.00
N GLN A 126 -4.29 -3.17 -3.11
CA GLN A 126 -3.56 -2.02 -3.65
C GLN A 126 -4.51 -0.89 -4.07
N ARG A 127 -5.63 -1.21 -4.74
CA ARG A 127 -6.66 -0.22 -5.10
C ARG A 127 -7.26 0.46 -3.87
N THR A 128 -7.51 -0.31 -2.81
CA THR A 128 -8.02 0.23 -1.54
C THR A 128 -7.03 1.21 -0.92
N LEU A 129 -5.75 0.84 -0.86
CA LEU A 129 -4.70 1.68 -0.28
C LEU A 129 -4.46 2.96 -1.09
N VAL A 130 -4.40 2.87 -2.42
CA VAL A 130 -4.24 4.05 -3.29
C VAL A 130 -5.43 4.99 -3.16
N GLY A 131 -6.65 4.45 -3.13
CA GLY A 131 -7.86 5.25 -2.90
C GLY A 131 -7.85 5.92 -1.53
N LEU A 132 -7.46 5.19 -0.48
CA LEU A 132 -7.32 5.74 0.86
C LEU A 132 -6.27 6.85 0.91
N LEU A 133 -5.09 6.63 0.32
CA LEU A 133 -4.02 7.63 0.21
C LEU A 133 -4.51 8.90 -0.48
N GLY A 134 -5.17 8.78 -1.64
CA GLY A 134 -5.72 9.92 -2.36
C GLY A 134 -6.76 10.69 -1.55
N ASN A 135 -7.59 9.98 -0.79
CA ASN A 135 -8.62 10.57 0.05
C ASN A 135 -8.03 11.30 1.26
N ILE A 136 -7.10 10.68 1.98
CA ILE A 136 -6.45 11.31 3.14
C ILE A 136 -5.54 12.47 2.74
N SER A 137 -4.95 12.45 1.52
CA SER A 137 -4.16 13.58 1.01
C SER A 137 -4.94 14.91 0.99
N SER A 138 -6.27 14.87 0.87
CA SER A 138 -7.11 16.07 0.97
C SER A 138 -7.25 16.61 2.39
N LEU A 139 -7.12 15.74 3.39
CA LEU A 139 -7.21 16.08 4.82
C LEU A 139 -5.86 16.53 5.39
N ALA A 140 -4.77 16.34 4.66
CA ALA A 140 -3.41 16.67 5.07
C ALA A 140 -3.03 16.14 6.48
N PRO A 141 -3.35 14.89 6.84
CA PRO A 141 -3.08 14.41 8.19
C PRO A 141 -1.58 14.33 8.43
N THR A 142 -1.20 14.57 9.68
CA THR A 142 0.18 14.44 10.17
C THR A 142 0.24 13.35 11.23
N GLY A 143 1.10 12.37 11.05
CA GLY A 143 1.16 11.23 11.97
C GLY A 143 2.41 10.37 11.81
N PRO A 144 2.66 9.47 12.77
CA PRO A 144 3.76 8.52 12.72
C PRO A 144 3.36 7.27 11.93
N TRP A 145 3.14 7.41 10.62
CA TRP A 145 2.53 6.39 9.76
C TRP A 145 3.21 5.02 9.83
N GLY A 146 4.53 4.96 9.79
CA GLY A 146 5.25 3.68 9.88
C GLY A 146 5.07 2.96 11.23
N LYS A 147 4.82 3.71 12.32
CA LYS A 147 4.46 3.09 13.61
C LYS A 147 3.07 2.48 13.57
N ILE A 148 2.10 3.21 13.00
CA ILE A 148 0.73 2.71 12.82
C ILE A 148 0.73 1.46 11.95
N LEU A 149 1.46 1.50 10.83
CA LEU A 149 1.58 0.37 9.90
C LEU A 149 2.17 -0.87 10.60
N ARG A 150 3.22 -0.68 11.43
CA ARG A 150 3.82 -1.76 12.22
C ARG A 150 2.81 -2.36 13.19
N THR A 151 2.12 -1.55 13.98
CA THR A 151 1.11 -2.03 14.94
C THR A 151 0.00 -2.83 14.25
N VAL A 152 -0.54 -2.33 13.14
CA VAL A 152 -1.59 -3.04 12.38
C VAL A 152 -1.07 -4.38 11.82
N THR A 153 0.19 -4.40 11.38
CA THR A 153 0.84 -5.60 10.82
C THR A 153 1.07 -6.66 11.92
N GLU A 154 1.54 -6.26 13.10
CA GLU A 154 1.72 -7.12 14.28
C GLU A 154 0.39 -7.72 14.74
N GLU A 155 -0.67 -6.90 14.83
CA GLU A 155 -2.02 -7.37 15.15
C GLU A 155 -2.54 -8.37 14.10
N ALA A 156 -2.34 -8.08 12.81
CA ALA A 156 -2.76 -8.95 11.72
C ALA A 156 -2.01 -10.29 11.71
N ALA A 157 -0.73 -10.30 12.12
CA ALA A 157 0.07 -11.51 12.26
C ALA A 157 -0.41 -12.41 13.41
N SER A 158 -0.90 -11.80 14.50
CA SER A 158 -1.37 -12.51 15.70
C SER A 158 -2.72 -13.23 15.54
N LYS A 159 -3.53 -12.84 14.54
CA LYS A 159 -4.85 -13.43 14.28
C LYS A 159 -4.70 -14.80 13.61
N LYS A 160 -5.28 -15.83 14.25
CA LYS A 160 -5.30 -17.22 13.75
C LYS A 160 -6.07 -17.33 12.44
#